data_AF-A0A9E1S830-F1
#
_entry.id   AF-A0A9E1S830-F1
#
_cell.length_a   1.000
_cell.length_b   1.000
_cell.length_c   1.000
_cell.angle_alpha   90.00
_cell.angle_beta   90.00
_cell.angle_gamma   90.00
#
_symmetry.space_group_name_H-M   'P 1'
#
loop_
_entity.id
_entity.type
_entity.pdbx_description
1 polymer ?
#
loop_
_entity_poly.entity_id
_entity_poly.type
_entity_poly.pdbx_seq_one_letter_code
_entity_poly.pdbx_strand_id
1 'polypeptide(L)'
;ICSLGIKHVGVSASKDLARVFRSLHTLAQATESELTAIEGIGGIMAKSLISFFEESATQDLIRFFKDQGLQVELQIADLELDLILDGKIFVLTGALSELTRDQAVEKIEALGGRVSSSVSKKTSFLVSGSSTGSKFNKAEKLNIPIISESEFYDMIQKG
;
A
#
# COMPACT_ATOMS: atom_id res chain seq x y z
N ILE A 1 10.73 -2.35 -7.87
CA ILE A 1 10.09 -3.68 -7.99
C ILE A 1 9.29 -3.79 -9.29
N CYS A 2 8.32 -2.92 -9.57
CA CYS A 2 7.54 -3.00 -10.82
C CYS A 2 8.39 -2.88 -12.11
N SER A 3 9.49 -2.12 -12.06
CA SER A 3 10.40 -1.93 -13.20
C SER A 3 11.37 -3.10 -13.45
N LEU A 4 11.35 -4.15 -12.60
CA LEU A 4 12.24 -5.31 -12.75
C LEU A 4 11.69 -6.37 -13.72
N GLY A 5 10.48 -6.19 -14.25
CA GLY A 5 9.91 -7.07 -15.28
C GLY A 5 9.49 -8.46 -14.78
N ILE A 6 9.28 -8.61 -13.46
CA ILE A 6 8.89 -9.89 -12.86
C ILE A 6 7.53 -10.32 -13.42
N LYS A 7 7.49 -11.52 -14.02
CA LYS A 7 6.27 -12.07 -14.63
C LYS A 7 5.13 -12.09 -13.61
N HIS A 8 3.94 -11.67 -14.06
CA HIS A 8 2.71 -11.61 -13.26
C HIS A 8 2.69 -10.56 -12.12
N VAL A 9 3.77 -9.79 -11.92
CA VAL A 9 3.81 -8.74 -10.90
C VAL A 9 3.51 -7.37 -11.53
N GLY A 10 2.31 -6.86 -11.26
CA GLY A 10 1.90 -5.51 -11.69
C GLY A 10 2.27 -4.40 -10.70
N VAL A 11 1.85 -3.16 -11.01
CA VAL A 11 2.09 -1.96 -10.19
C VAL A 11 1.52 -2.11 -8.78
N SER A 12 0.29 -2.60 -8.64
CA SER A 12 -0.37 -2.77 -7.34
C SER A 12 0.37 -3.79 -6.45
N ALA A 13 0.69 -4.96 -7.00
CA ALA A 13 1.44 -5.98 -6.25
C ALA A 13 2.85 -5.50 -5.89
N SER A 14 3.49 -4.73 -6.77
CA SER A 14 4.81 -4.16 -6.50
C SER A 14 4.80 -3.16 -5.34
N LYS A 15 3.76 -2.33 -5.23
CA LYS A 15 3.59 -1.41 -4.09
C LYS A 15 3.43 -2.18 -2.79
N ASP A 16 2.61 -3.24 -2.80
CA ASP A 16 2.37 -4.07 -1.62
C ASP A 16 3.64 -4.82 -1.18
N LEU A 17 4.40 -5.38 -2.12
CA LEU A 17 5.70 -6.01 -1.85
C LEU A 17 6.71 -5.01 -1.29
N ALA A 18 6.77 -3.80 -1.85
CA ALA A 18 7.66 -2.75 -1.35
C ALA A 18 7.32 -2.37 0.10
N ARG A 19 6.03 -2.29 0.43
CA ARG A 19 5.56 -1.95 1.78
C ARG A 19 5.89 -3.02 2.81
N VAL A 20 5.67 -4.30 2.47
CA VAL A 20 5.89 -5.43 3.39
C VAL A 20 7.38 -5.72 3.57
N PHE A 21 8.12 -5.88 2.48
CA PHE A 21 9.51 -6.36 2.56
C PHE A 21 10.52 -5.24 2.73
N ARG A 22 10.16 -3.98 2.39
CA ARG A 22 10.94 -2.74 2.62
C ARG A 22 12.33 -2.67 1.96
N SER A 23 12.89 -3.79 1.52
CA SER A 23 14.14 -3.85 0.79
C SER A 23 14.08 -4.95 -0.27
N LEU A 24 14.85 -4.76 -1.35
CA LEU A 24 14.98 -5.78 -2.38
C LEU A 24 15.65 -7.04 -1.85
N HIS A 25 16.52 -6.90 -0.84
CA HIS A 25 17.22 -8.01 -0.21
C HIS A 25 16.28 -8.89 0.63
N THR A 26 15.44 -8.27 1.45
CA THR A 26 14.43 -8.98 2.25
C THR A 26 13.40 -9.65 1.34
N LEU A 27 13.01 -8.98 0.24
CA LEU A 27 12.14 -9.59 -0.76
C LEU A 27 12.80 -10.80 -1.45
N ALA A 28 14.10 -10.73 -1.73
CA ALA A 28 14.84 -11.84 -2.35
C ALA A 28 14.97 -13.07 -1.44
N GLN A 29 14.85 -12.89 -0.12
CA GLN A 29 14.86 -13.98 0.86
C GLN A 29 13.47 -14.45 1.29
N ALA A 30 12.41 -13.81 0.75
CA ALA A 30 11.05 -14.11 1.12
C ALA A 30 10.64 -15.54 0.72
N THR A 31 9.97 -16.22 1.63
CA THR A 31 9.42 -17.56 1.39
C THR A 31 8.10 -17.50 0.64
N GLU A 32 7.71 -18.62 0.00
CA GLU A 32 6.41 -18.71 -0.68
C GLU A 32 5.24 -18.41 0.27
N SER A 33 5.36 -18.82 1.54
CA SER A 33 4.34 -18.56 2.57
C SER A 33 4.20 -17.07 2.90
N GLU A 34 5.32 -16.33 2.99
CA GLU A 34 5.29 -14.88 3.27
C GLU A 34 4.74 -14.10 2.09
N LEU A 35 5.09 -14.51 0.86
CA LEU A 35 4.60 -13.89 -0.36
C LEU A 35 3.08 -14.11 -0.52
N THR A 36 2.60 -15.33 -0.28
CA THR A 36 1.17 -15.67 -0.42
C THR A 36 0.29 -15.13 0.71
N ALA A 37 0.89 -14.68 1.83
CA ALA A 37 0.17 -13.99 2.89
C ALA A 37 -0.32 -12.59 2.47
N ILE A 38 0.26 -12.01 1.41
CA ILE A 38 -0.12 -10.69 0.90
C ILE A 38 -1.38 -10.81 0.04
N GLU A 39 -2.41 -10.03 0.40
CA GLU A 39 -3.68 -10.02 -0.33
C GLU A 39 -3.47 -9.62 -1.81
N GLY A 40 -3.78 -10.54 -2.72
CA GLY A 40 -3.59 -10.36 -4.16
C GLY A 40 -2.36 -11.04 -4.76
N ILE A 41 -1.51 -11.68 -3.93
CA ILE A 41 -0.38 -12.50 -4.39
C ILE A 41 -0.76 -13.98 -4.28
N GLY A 42 -1.02 -14.62 -5.43
CA GLY A 42 -1.27 -16.06 -5.50
C GLY A 42 0.04 -16.87 -5.60
N GLY A 43 -0.04 -18.18 -5.41
CA GLY A 43 1.13 -19.08 -5.47
C GLY A 43 1.92 -19.00 -6.78
N ILE A 44 1.26 -18.73 -7.92
CA ILE A 44 1.94 -18.55 -9.21
C ILE A 44 2.84 -17.28 -9.20
N MET A 45 2.35 -16.19 -8.62
CA MET A 45 3.11 -14.95 -8.47
C MET A 45 4.26 -15.14 -7.47
N ALA A 46 4.00 -15.81 -6.34
CA ALA A 46 5.02 -16.10 -5.35
C ALA A 46 6.17 -16.93 -5.94
N LYS A 47 5.86 -18.00 -6.68
CA LYS A 47 6.87 -18.80 -7.39
C LYS A 47 7.63 -17.99 -8.43
N SER A 48 6.94 -17.13 -9.19
CA SER A 48 7.59 -16.25 -10.17
C SER A 48 8.56 -15.28 -9.53
N LEU A 49 8.23 -14.74 -8.35
CA LEU A 49 9.11 -13.88 -7.56
C LEU A 49 10.34 -14.65 -7.07
N ILE A 50 10.16 -15.82 -6.46
CA ILE A 50 11.27 -16.65 -5.97
C ILE A 50 12.20 -17.02 -7.12
N SER A 51 11.65 -17.57 -8.21
CA SER A 51 12.45 -17.95 -9.37
C SER A 51 13.20 -16.77 -9.98
N PHE A 52 12.60 -15.57 -10.01
CA PHE A 52 13.28 -14.37 -10.50
C PHE A 52 14.51 -14.02 -9.65
N PHE A 53 14.44 -14.13 -8.32
CA PHE A 53 15.59 -13.86 -7.44
C PHE A 53 16.61 -15.00 -7.36
N GLU A 54 16.20 -16.23 -7.69
CA GLU A 54 17.10 -17.38 -7.84
C GLU A 54 17.88 -17.35 -9.16
N GLU A 55 17.39 -16.66 -10.19
CA GLU A 55 18.10 -16.52 -11.46
C GLU A 55 19.45 -15.80 -11.27
N SER A 56 20.52 -16.41 -11.77
CA SER A 56 21.89 -15.87 -11.65
C SER A 56 22.02 -14.47 -12.25
N ALA A 57 21.34 -14.22 -13.38
CA ALA A 57 21.31 -12.91 -14.02
C ALA A 57 20.75 -11.82 -13.10
N THR A 58 19.72 -12.13 -12.32
CA THR A 58 19.14 -11.20 -11.33
C THR A 58 20.09 -10.97 -10.17
N GLN A 59 20.74 -12.03 -9.68
CA GLN A 59 21.71 -11.91 -8.59
C GLN A 59 22.93 -11.08 -9.02
N ASP A 60 23.41 -11.26 -10.24
CA ASP A 60 24.51 -10.48 -10.82
C ASP A 60 24.12 -9.02 -10.99
N LEU A 61 22.87 -8.75 -11.40
CA LEU A 61 22.32 -7.40 -11.53
C LEU A 61 22.18 -6.70 -10.16
N ILE A 62 21.73 -7.42 -9.14
CA ILE A 62 21.65 -6.92 -7.75
C ILE A 62 23.06 -6.63 -7.21
N ARG A 63 24.03 -7.52 -7.45
CA ARG A 63 25.44 -7.33 -7.07
C ARG A 63 26.04 -6.12 -7.78
N PHE A 64 25.80 -5.98 -9.09
CA PHE A 64 26.24 -4.84 -9.87
C PHE A 64 25.71 -3.52 -9.32
N PHE A 65 24.43 -3.44 -8.96
CA PHE A 65 23.89 -2.23 -8.32
C PHE A 65 24.51 -1.96 -6.95
N LYS A 66 24.73 -3.00 -6.14
CA LYS A 66 25.40 -2.88 -4.85
C LYS A 66 26.83 -2.34 -4.99
N ASP A 67 27.58 -2.86 -5.95
CA ASP A 67 28.97 -2.48 -6.21
C ASP A 67 29.11 -1.06 -6.78
N GLN A 68 28.08 -0.56 -7.47
CA GLN A 68 27.99 0.82 -7.94
C GLN A 68 27.54 1.81 -6.86
N GLY A 69 27.37 1.38 -5.59
CA GLY A 69 26.94 2.25 -4.50
C GLY A 69 25.47 2.69 -4.59
N LEU A 70 24.68 2.10 -5.50
CA LEU A 70 23.23 2.20 -5.46
C LEU A 70 22.75 1.38 -4.26
N GLN A 71 22.61 2.05 -3.12
CA GLN A 71 21.84 1.51 -2.01
C GLN A 71 20.40 1.32 -2.48
N VAL A 72 20.05 0.10 -2.87
CA VAL A 72 18.65 -0.35 -3.05
C VAL A 72 18.03 -0.67 -1.68
N GLU A 73 18.40 0.09 -0.67
CA GLU A 73 17.68 0.23 0.57
C GLU A 73 16.83 1.48 0.37
N LEU A 74 15.51 1.35 0.52
CA LEU A 74 14.67 2.52 0.75
C LEU A 74 15.33 3.28 1.91
N GLN A 75 15.90 4.46 1.65
CA GLN A 75 16.51 5.27 2.70
C GLN A 75 15.40 5.55 3.72
N ILE A 76 15.54 4.89 4.87
CA ILE A 76 14.55 4.85 5.96
C ILE A 76 14.42 6.22 6.64
N ALA A 77 15.30 7.17 6.34
CA ALA A 77 15.36 8.45 7.03
C ALA A 77 14.11 9.34 6.87
N ASP A 78 13.30 9.14 5.83
CA ASP A 78 12.06 9.92 5.62
C ASP A 78 10.77 9.09 5.82
N LEU A 79 10.88 7.83 6.25
CA LEU A 79 9.75 6.90 6.42
C LEU A 79 9.44 6.54 7.88
N GLU A 80 9.91 7.36 8.82
CA GLU A 80 9.17 7.63 10.08
C GLU A 80 8.01 8.62 9.83
N LEU A 81 7.40 8.59 8.63
CA LEU A 81 6.00 8.94 8.54
C LEU A 81 5.26 7.83 9.27
N ASP A 82 5.04 8.08 10.56
CA ASP A 82 4.19 7.35 11.47
C ASP A 82 3.09 6.65 10.65
N LEU A 83 3.26 5.35 10.39
CA LEU A 83 2.37 4.54 9.54
C LEU A 83 1.05 4.28 10.28
N ILE A 84 0.44 5.34 10.82
CA ILE A 84 -0.78 5.37 11.63
C ILE A 84 -1.94 4.70 10.88
N LEU A 85 -1.85 4.67 9.54
CA LEU A 85 -2.86 4.15 8.64
C LEU A 85 -2.52 2.77 8.07
N ASP A 86 -1.45 2.10 8.49
CA ASP A 86 -1.07 0.80 7.93
C ASP A 86 -2.18 -0.25 8.07
N GLY A 87 -2.46 -0.94 6.97
CA GLY A 87 -3.53 -1.93 6.87
C GLY A 87 -4.96 -1.37 6.94
N LYS A 88 -5.16 -0.05 7.11
CA LYS A 88 -6.49 0.56 7.19
C LYS A 88 -7.05 0.87 5.80
N ILE A 89 -8.33 0.54 5.60
CA ILE A 89 -9.04 0.79 4.34
C ILE A 89 -9.98 1.97 4.51
N PHE A 90 -9.76 3.02 3.71
CA PHE A 90 -10.56 4.23 3.68
C PHE A 90 -11.48 4.26 2.47
N VAL A 91 -12.70 4.75 2.66
CA VAL A 91 -13.62 5.06 1.56
C VAL A 91 -13.93 6.54 1.60
N LEU A 92 -13.69 7.24 0.49
CA LEU A 92 -13.96 8.67 0.36
C LEU A 92 -15.33 8.88 -0.29
N THR A 93 -16.24 9.59 0.40
CA THR A 93 -17.58 9.94 -0.09
C THR A 93 -17.89 11.43 0.06
N GLY A 94 -18.57 11.99 -0.95
CA GLY A 94 -18.89 13.41 -1.03
C GLY A 94 -17.79 14.25 -1.70
N ALA A 95 -18.06 15.56 -1.78
CA ALA A 95 -17.05 16.54 -2.17
C ALA A 95 -16.22 16.89 -0.93
N LEU A 96 -14.91 16.71 -1.06
CA LEU A 96 -13.91 17.14 -0.09
C LEU A 96 -13.61 18.62 -0.38
N SER A 97 -13.57 19.43 0.67
CA SER A 97 -13.53 20.89 0.65
C SER A 97 -12.10 21.40 0.84
N GLU A 98 -11.33 20.71 1.68
CA GLU A 98 -9.96 21.08 2.07
C GLU A 98 -8.91 20.31 1.26
N LEU A 99 -9.21 19.08 0.84
CA LEU A 99 -8.33 18.25 0.03
C LEU A 99 -8.99 17.82 -1.28
N THR A 100 -8.23 17.76 -2.36
CA THR A 100 -8.72 17.03 -3.54
C THR A 100 -8.75 15.54 -3.25
N ARG A 101 -9.65 14.81 -3.92
CA ARG A 101 -9.74 13.35 -3.78
C ARG A 101 -8.40 12.67 -4.04
N ASP A 102 -7.64 13.18 -5.00
CA ASP A 102 -6.32 12.63 -5.36
C ASP A 102 -5.28 12.90 -4.28
N GLN A 103 -5.24 14.11 -3.71
CA GLN A 103 -4.37 14.43 -2.58
C GLN A 103 -4.67 13.58 -1.35
N ALA A 104 -5.96 13.33 -1.07
CA ALA A 104 -6.36 12.46 0.03
C ALA A 104 -5.89 11.01 -0.21
N VAL A 105 -6.02 10.49 -1.44
CA VAL A 105 -5.52 9.16 -1.80
C VAL A 105 -4.00 9.08 -1.60
N GLU A 106 -3.26 10.07 -2.08
CA GLU A 106 -1.81 10.11 -1.97
C GLU A 106 -1.35 10.12 -0.51
N LYS A 107 -1.95 10.97 0.34
CA LYS A 107 -1.65 11.00 1.78
C LYS A 107 -2.00 9.69 2.49
N ILE A 108 -3.14 9.07 2.16
CA ILE A 108 -3.54 7.78 2.73
C ILE A 108 -2.53 6.70 2.33
N GLU A 109 -2.15 6.64 1.06
CA GLU A 109 -1.17 5.67 0.57
C GLU A 109 0.22 5.90 1.17
N ALA A 110 0.63 7.15 1.35
CA ALA A 110 1.90 7.54 1.96
C ALA A 110 2.00 7.09 3.43
N LEU A 111 0.89 7.17 4.18
CA LEU A 111 0.80 6.73 5.58
C LEU A 111 0.51 5.21 5.72
N GLY A 112 0.61 4.44 4.64
CA GLY A 112 0.43 2.98 4.66
C GLY A 112 -1.01 2.48 4.50
N GLY A 113 -1.99 3.37 4.38
CA GLY A 113 -3.39 3.03 4.16
C GLY A 113 -3.71 2.58 2.72
N ARG A 114 -4.96 2.16 2.52
CA ARG A 114 -5.52 1.84 1.20
C ARG A 114 -6.84 2.58 1.00
N VAL A 115 -7.08 3.11 -0.21
CA VAL A 115 -8.37 3.72 -0.56
C VAL A 115 -9.20 2.76 -1.41
N SER A 116 -10.47 2.58 -1.04
CA SER A 116 -11.45 1.83 -1.81
C SER A 116 -12.60 2.71 -2.27
N SER A 117 -13.16 2.41 -3.44
CA SER A 117 -14.31 3.12 -4.01
C SER A 117 -15.65 2.62 -3.47
N SER A 118 -15.65 1.47 -2.78
CA SER A 118 -16.84 0.77 -2.30
C SER A 118 -16.76 0.49 -0.79
N VAL A 119 -17.89 0.68 -0.11
CA VAL A 119 -18.02 0.33 1.30
C VAL A 119 -18.26 -1.17 1.43
N SER A 120 -17.38 -1.84 2.16
CA SER A 120 -17.41 -3.27 2.46
C SER A 120 -17.15 -3.53 3.94
N LYS A 121 -17.36 -4.76 4.42
CA LYS A 121 -17.03 -5.13 5.81
C LYS A 121 -15.54 -5.00 6.15
N LYS A 122 -14.66 -4.94 5.15
CA LYS A 122 -13.21 -4.73 5.32
C LYS A 122 -12.85 -3.24 5.43
N THR A 123 -13.79 -2.33 5.14
CA THR A 123 -13.56 -0.89 5.24
C THR A 123 -13.40 -0.49 6.70
N SER A 124 -12.28 0.14 7.02
CA SER A 124 -11.98 0.61 8.37
C SER A 124 -12.66 1.95 8.66
N PHE A 125 -12.64 2.88 7.70
CA PHE A 125 -13.19 4.23 7.88
C PHE A 125 -13.88 4.75 6.62
N LEU A 126 -14.99 5.45 6.79
CA LEU A 126 -15.63 6.24 5.74
C LEU A 126 -15.33 7.73 6.00
N VAL A 127 -14.60 8.39 5.10
CA VAL A 127 -14.41 9.85 5.16
C VAL A 127 -15.58 10.51 4.44
N SER A 128 -16.37 11.29 5.18
CA SER A 128 -17.51 12.04 4.67
C SER A 128 -17.19 13.53 4.66
N GLY A 129 -17.20 14.13 3.47
CA GLY A 129 -17.12 15.59 3.32
C GLY A 129 -18.50 16.22 3.50
N SER A 130 -19.12 16.59 2.38
CA SER A 130 -20.38 17.38 2.36
C SER A 130 -21.61 16.62 1.84
N SER A 131 -21.61 15.28 1.81
CA SER A 131 -22.71 14.53 1.17
C SER A 131 -23.13 13.26 1.90
N THR A 132 -24.42 13.22 2.25
CA THR A 132 -25.20 12.04 2.67
C THR A 132 -25.68 11.26 1.45
N GLY A 133 -24.83 10.37 0.92
CA GLY A 133 -25.15 9.50 -0.23
C GLY A 133 -25.37 8.03 0.13
N SER A 134 -25.64 7.19 -0.86
CA SER A 134 -25.89 5.74 -0.69
C SER A 134 -24.74 4.97 0.00
N LYS A 135 -23.51 5.53 -0.01
CA LYS A 135 -22.33 4.99 0.69
C LYS A 135 -22.37 5.27 2.20
N PHE A 136 -22.90 6.43 2.60
CA PHE A 136 -23.10 6.80 4.01
C PHE A 136 -24.05 5.82 4.69
N ASN A 137 -25.24 5.63 4.10
CA ASN A 137 -26.24 4.69 4.61
C ASN A 137 -25.71 3.24 4.65
N LYS A 138 -24.82 2.87 3.73
CA LYS A 138 -24.20 1.54 3.71
C LYS A 138 -23.15 1.38 4.81
N ALA A 139 -22.38 2.42 5.11
CA ALA A 139 -21.42 2.40 6.21
C ALA A 139 -22.13 2.35 7.57
N GLU A 140 -23.19 3.14 7.74
CA GLU A 140 -24.03 3.12 8.94
C GLU A 140 -24.65 1.74 9.17
N LYS A 141 -25.23 1.12 8.11
CA LYS A 141 -25.77 -0.26 8.18
C LYS A 141 -24.72 -1.31 8.51
N LEU A 142 -23.46 -1.07 8.17
CA LEU A 142 -22.35 -1.99 8.42
C LEU A 142 -21.59 -1.66 9.71
N ASN A 143 -22.05 -0.68 10.50
CA ASN A 143 -21.37 -0.15 11.69
C ASN A 143 -19.91 0.25 11.42
N ILE A 144 -19.64 0.81 10.25
CA ILE A 144 -18.32 1.30 9.89
C ILE A 144 -18.17 2.74 10.43
N PRO A 145 -17.08 3.06 11.14
CA PRO A 145 -16.79 4.41 11.61
C PRO A 145 -16.82 5.43 10.47
N ILE A 146 -17.64 6.47 10.63
CA ILE A 146 -17.72 7.60 9.70
C ILE A 146 -16.98 8.77 10.34
N ILE A 147 -15.95 9.26 9.66
CA ILE A 147 -15.14 10.40 10.09
C ILE A 147 -15.32 11.57 9.12
N SER A 148 -15.21 12.79 9.64
CA SER A 148 -15.23 13.98 8.78
C SER A 148 -13.91 14.16 8.05
N GLU A 149 -13.90 15.01 7.02
CA GLU A 149 -12.65 15.46 6.36
C GLU A 149 -11.67 16.09 7.35
N SER A 150 -12.16 16.89 8.29
CA SER A 150 -11.33 17.55 9.31
C SER A 150 -10.74 16.56 10.32
N GLU A 151 -11.49 15.54 10.73
CA GLU A 151 -10.98 14.46 11.58
C GLU A 151 -9.93 13.62 10.85
N PHE A 152 -10.17 13.33 9.57
CA PHE A 152 -9.18 12.68 8.72
C PHE A 152 -7.90 13.52 8.63
N TYR A 153 -8.03 14.84 8.45
CA TYR A 153 -6.89 15.76 8.38
C TYR A 153 -6.11 15.82 9.69
N ASP A 154 -6.79 15.88 10.85
CA ASP A 154 -6.14 15.84 12.16
C ASP A 154 -5.41 14.50 12.39
N MET A 155 -6.01 13.40 11.92
CA MET A 155 -5.43 12.05 12.04
C MET A 155 -4.16 11.84 11.19
N ILE A 156 -4.01 12.59 10.10
CA ILE A 156 -2.82 12.57 9.23
C ILE A 156 -1.79 13.68 9.53
N GLN A 157 -2.13 14.65 10.40
CA GLN A 157 -1.21 15.72 10.84
C GLN A 157 -0.57 15.44 12.21
N LYS A 158 -1.19 14.60 13.04
CA LYS A 158 -0.74 14.34 14.42
C LYS A 158 0.24 13.17 14.60
N GLY A 159 0.69 12.53 13.52
CA GLY A 159 1.93 11.74 13.50
C GLY A 159 2.83 12.24 12.40
#